data_AF-A0A971NAI0-F1
#
_entry.id   AF-A0A971NAI0-F1
#
_cell.length_a   1.000
_cell.length_b   1.000
_cell.length_c   1.000
_cell.angle_alpha   90.00
_cell.angle_beta   90.00
_cell.angle_gamma   90.00
#
_symmetry.space_group_name_H-M   'P 1'
#
loop_
_entity.id
_entity.type
_entity.pdbx_description
1 polymer ?
#
loop_
_entity_poly.entity_id
_entity_poly.type
_entity_poly.pdbx_seq_one_letter_code
_entity_poly.pdbx_strand_id
1 'polypeptide(L)'
;MKVANNAQSKARKHPLGYLGDLVFSADVYRRVGGYLLCGLLIFAVAWACGYFLLKEGALKNTWLVDKIFGVKGSETFGQGWVDRLGETFKLFKWEFNTADTFGTWENVLLVTVKVFAHHLLIVLLFILFLNRFKVGRFTLALFYFLFYTVLTGLVVGTNSYPYPAQGLVRLGALVTFLRFGVWVWFSYALLLASTVDWTWLQTSSFTDSSWKRVGRFWSKPLLSGDMKEVFIFGLLFLLVSSFAEARLIVFYGHHLF
;
A
#
# COMPACT_ATOMS: atom_id res chain seq x y z
N MET A 1 -45.00 5.19 17.09
CA MET A 1 -44.25 4.31 16.16
C MET A 1 -43.77 4.98 14.85
N LYS A 2 -44.24 6.19 14.47
CA LYS A 2 -43.80 6.89 13.23
C LYS A 2 -42.51 7.73 13.33
N VAL A 3 -42.08 8.11 14.53
CA VAL A 3 -40.95 9.03 14.74
C VAL A 3 -39.58 8.33 14.59
N ALA A 4 -39.47 7.05 14.99
CA ALA A 4 -38.23 6.28 14.89
C ALA A 4 -37.80 6.01 13.43
N ASN A 5 -38.76 5.75 12.53
CA ASN A 5 -38.48 5.49 11.11
C ASN A 5 -38.00 6.74 10.35
N ASN A 6 -38.47 7.94 10.74
CA ASN A 6 -38.03 9.19 10.10
C ASN A 6 -36.62 9.61 10.53
N ALA A 7 -36.18 9.26 11.74
CA ALA A 7 -34.82 9.54 12.21
C ALA A 7 -33.77 8.66 11.49
N GLN A 8 -34.06 7.36 11.30
CA GLN A 8 -33.22 6.47 10.49
C GLN A 8 -33.17 6.88 9.01
N SER A 9 -34.28 7.37 8.46
CA SER A 9 -34.38 7.90 7.09
C SER A 9 -33.54 9.18 6.89
N LYS A 10 -33.53 10.10 7.87
CA LYS A 10 -32.71 11.32 7.81
C LYS A 10 -31.22 11.07 8.05
N ALA A 11 -30.86 10.13 8.93
CA ALA A 11 -29.45 9.75 9.14
C ALA A 11 -28.83 9.12 7.88
N ARG A 12 -29.62 8.36 7.10
CA ARG A 12 -29.23 7.85 5.76
C ARG A 12 -29.01 8.94 4.70
N LYS A 13 -29.51 10.16 4.90
CA LYS A 13 -29.36 11.30 3.97
C LYS A 13 -28.08 12.10 4.18
N HIS A 14 -27.32 11.85 5.26
CA HIS A 14 -26.07 12.56 5.51
C HIS A 14 -24.90 11.81 4.87
N PRO A 15 -24.02 12.47 4.08
CA PRO A 15 -22.92 11.80 3.38
C PRO A 15 -21.96 11.05 4.34
N LEU A 16 -21.77 11.57 5.56
CA LEU A 16 -20.97 10.90 6.58
C LEU A 16 -21.63 9.61 7.13
N GLY A 17 -22.96 9.55 7.17
CA GLY A 17 -23.69 8.35 7.59
C GLY A 17 -23.51 7.21 6.59
N TYR A 18 -23.62 7.53 5.29
CA TYR A 18 -23.36 6.58 4.21
C TYR A 18 -21.92 6.06 4.20
N LEU A 19 -20.93 6.95 4.41
CA LEU A 19 -19.53 6.54 4.53
C LEU A 19 -19.29 5.61 5.72
N GLY A 20 -19.91 5.89 6.87
CA GLY A 20 -19.85 5.00 8.04
C GLY A 20 -20.44 3.62 7.75
N ASP A 21 -21.57 3.56 7.05
CA ASP A 21 -22.22 2.29 6.67
C ASP A 21 -21.35 1.46 5.71
N LEU A 22 -20.58 2.10 4.82
CA LEU A 22 -19.61 1.43 3.96
C LEU A 22 -18.41 0.93 4.76
N VAL A 23 -17.70 1.83 5.46
CA VAL A 23 -16.46 1.54 6.20
C VAL A 23 -16.63 0.41 7.21
N PHE A 24 -17.78 0.34 7.87
CA PHE A 24 -18.06 -0.67 8.88
C PHE A 24 -19.08 -1.73 8.43
N SER A 25 -19.23 -1.90 7.11
CA SER A 25 -20.09 -2.94 6.54
C SER A 25 -19.57 -4.33 6.89
N ALA A 26 -20.47 -5.30 7.07
CA ALA A 26 -20.10 -6.71 7.19
C ALA A 26 -19.62 -7.28 5.84
N ASP A 27 -20.17 -6.77 4.74
CA ASP A 27 -19.77 -7.11 3.37
C ASP A 27 -18.36 -6.56 3.10
N VAL A 28 -17.45 -7.45 2.67
CA VAL A 28 -16.04 -7.10 2.46
C VAL A 28 -15.85 -6.11 1.32
N TYR A 29 -16.61 -6.24 0.22
CA TYR A 29 -16.49 -5.38 -0.95
C TYR A 29 -17.01 -3.97 -0.67
N ARG A 30 -18.12 -3.85 0.06
CA ARG A 30 -18.62 -2.55 0.54
C ARG A 30 -17.64 -1.87 1.48
N ARG A 31 -17.00 -2.64 2.36
CA ARG A 31 -15.98 -2.16 3.28
C ARG A 31 -14.72 -1.70 2.55
N VAL A 32 -14.25 -2.47 1.58
CA VAL A 32 -13.17 -2.04 0.66
C VAL A 32 -13.56 -0.72 0.01
N GLY A 33 -14.75 -0.63 -0.61
CA GLY A 33 -15.23 0.63 -1.20
C GLY A 33 -15.24 1.81 -0.23
N GLY A 34 -15.65 1.58 1.02
CA GLY A 34 -15.60 2.58 2.09
C GLY A 34 -14.19 3.04 2.42
N TYR A 35 -13.24 2.12 2.57
CA TYR A 35 -11.83 2.43 2.84
C TYR A 35 -11.20 3.22 1.69
N LEU A 36 -11.51 2.85 0.44
CA LEU A 36 -10.97 3.54 -0.72
C LEU A 36 -11.53 4.94 -0.86
N LEU A 37 -12.85 5.10 -0.74
CA LEU A 37 -13.49 6.40 -0.87
C LEU A 37 -13.02 7.34 0.24
N CYS A 38 -13.03 6.88 1.49
CA CYS A 38 -12.57 7.69 2.62
C CYS A 38 -11.08 8.02 2.51
N GLY A 39 -10.25 7.03 2.19
CA GLY A 39 -8.81 7.23 2.07
C GLY A 39 -8.44 8.11 0.87
N LEU A 40 -9.12 8.03 -0.29
CA LEU A 40 -8.89 8.95 -1.41
C LEU A 40 -9.21 10.40 -1.06
N LEU A 41 -10.31 10.64 -0.32
CA LEU A 41 -10.65 11.98 0.15
C LEU A 41 -9.58 12.53 1.09
N ILE A 42 -9.13 11.71 2.05
CA ILE A 42 -8.07 12.09 3.00
C ILE A 42 -6.75 12.32 2.27
N PHE A 43 -6.40 11.44 1.32
CA PHE A 43 -5.22 11.58 0.47
C PHE A 43 -5.25 12.89 -0.31
N ALA A 44 -6.38 13.23 -0.95
CA ALA A 44 -6.51 14.46 -1.74
C ALA A 44 -6.33 15.71 -0.88
N VAL A 45 -6.90 15.73 0.32
CA VAL A 45 -6.72 16.83 1.28
C VAL A 45 -5.26 16.91 1.74
N ALA A 46 -4.66 15.79 2.15
CA ALA A 46 -3.27 15.75 2.59
C ALA A 46 -2.29 16.14 1.47
N TRP A 47 -2.56 15.70 0.24
CA TRP A 47 -1.84 16.09 -0.96
C TRP A 47 -1.93 17.59 -1.21
N ALA A 48 -3.13 18.17 -1.16
CA ALA A 48 -3.32 19.61 -1.31
C ALA A 48 -2.58 20.40 -0.21
N CYS A 49 -2.65 19.94 1.04
CA CYS A 49 -1.88 20.53 2.14
C CYS A 49 -0.37 20.46 1.86
N GLY A 50 0.15 19.31 1.44
CA GLY A 50 1.56 19.15 1.08
C GLY A 50 1.99 20.04 -0.08
N TYR A 51 1.14 20.17 -1.10
CA TYR A 51 1.42 20.96 -2.31
C TYR A 51 1.39 22.48 -2.06
N PHE A 52 0.42 22.97 -1.28
CA PHE A 52 0.24 24.41 -1.08
C PHE A 52 0.94 24.96 0.18
N LEU A 53 1.13 24.14 1.22
CA LEU A 53 1.60 24.62 2.53
C LEU A 53 3.06 24.23 2.84
N LEU A 54 3.60 23.22 2.17
CA LEU A 54 4.95 22.71 2.45
C LEU A 54 5.91 22.98 1.30
N LYS A 55 7.21 23.02 1.60
CA LYS A 55 8.26 23.18 0.59
C LYS A 55 8.42 21.89 -0.22
N GLU A 56 8.79 22.05 -1.50
CA GLU A 56 9.16 20.93 -2.35
C GLU A 56 10.31 20.13 -1.72
N GLY A 57 10.20 18.80 -1.73
CA GLY A 57 11.18 17.88 -1.14
C GLY A 57 11.22 17.86 0.40
N ALA A 58 10.29 18.53 1.10
CA ALA A 58 10.31 18.63 2.56
C ALA A 58 10.35 17.27 3.30
N LEU A 59 9.87 16.19 2.66
CA LEU A 59 9.83 14.84 3.23
C LEU A 59 10.81 13.87 2.55
N LYS A 60 11.69 14.34 1.67
CA LYS A 60 12.57 13.48 0.86
C LYS A 60 13.53 12.63 1.68
N ASN A 61 14.06 13.18 2.78
CA ASN A 61 15.04 12.52 3.66
C ASN A 61 14.38 11.90 4.89
N THR A 62 13.14 11.41 4.76
CA THR A 62 12.40 10.80 5.86
C THR A 62 12.22 9.30 5.60
N TRP A 63 11.95 8.56 6.67
CA TRP A 63 11.63 7.13 6.61
C TRP A 63 10.33 6.81 5.86
N LEU A 64 9.60 7.84 5.40
CA LEU A 64 8.45 7.69 4.51
C LEU A 64 8.87 7.38 3.07
N VAL A 65 10.11 7.70 2.72
CA VAL A 65 10.68 7.53 1.37
C VAL A 65 11.72 6.40 1.36
N ASP A 66 12.50 6.26 2.44
CA ASP A 66 13.53 5.24 2.56
C ASP A 66 12.95 3.84 2.84
N LYS A 67 13.53 2.80 2.23
CA LYS A 67 13.13 1.40 2.44
C LYS A 67 14.09 0.66 3.37
N ILE A 68 13.53 -0.16 4.26
CA ILE A 68 14.27 -0.96 5.26
C ILE A 68 15.36 -1.85 4.63
N PHE A 69 15.05 -2.49 3.50
CA PHE A 69 15.98 -3.40 2.81
C PHE A 69 16.78 -2.74 1.68
N GLY A 70 16.67 -1.41 1.55
CA GLY A 70 17.26 -0.66 0.45
C GLY A 70 16.69 -1.01 -0.92
N VAL A 71 17.23 -0.35 -1.94
CA VAL A 71 16.81 -0.50 -3.35
C VAL A 71 17.97 -0.81 -4.32
N LYS A 72 19.19 -1.00 -3.79
CA LYS A 72 20.38 -1.26 -4.60
C LYS A 72 20.36 -2.66 -5.23
N GLY A 73 20.78 -2.73 -6.49
CA GLY A 73 20.96 -3.97 -7.25
C GLY A 73 22.28 -4.68 -6.92
N SER A 74 22.65 -5.64 -7.77
CA SER A 74 23.95 -6.32 -7.82
C SER A 74 24.63 -5.99 -9.15
N GLU A 75 25.92 -5.70 -9.09
CA GLU A 75 26.78 -5.45 -10.26
C GLU A 75 27.29 -6.74 -10.91
N THR A 76 27.15 -7.88 -10.23
CA THR A 76 27.69 -9.16 -10.69
C THR A 76 26.70 -10.00 -11.50
N PHE A 77 25.49 -9.51 -11.71
CA PHE A 77 24.45 -10.18 -12.48
C PHE A 77 24.70 -10.09 -13.99
N GLY A 78 24.18 -11.05 -14.75
CA GLY A 78 24.42 -11.16 -16.20
C GLY A 78 25.71 -11.87 -16.61
N GLN A 79 26.81 -11.81 -15.82
CA GLN A 79 28.10 -12.38 -16.22
C GLN A 79 28.04 -13.90 -16.46
N GLY A 80 27.36 -14.65 -15.58
CA GLY A 80 27.20 -16.10 -15.75
C GLY A 80 26.35 -16.51 -16.97
N TRP A 81 25.57 -15.58 -17.53
CA TRP A 81 24.83 -15.79 -18.78
C TRP A 81 25.68 -15.49 -20.01
N VAL A 82 26.61 -14.53 -19.93
CA VAL A 82 27.61 -14.28 -20.98
C VAL A 82 28.44 -15.54 -21.22
N ASP A 83 28.88 -16.20 -20.15
CA ASP A 83 29.67 -17.44 -20.24
C ASP A 83 28.90 -18.59 -20.91
N ARG A 84 27.57 -18.55 -20.92
CA ARG A 84 26.69 -19.61 -21.46
C ARG A 84 26.14 -19.31 -22.85
N LEU A 85 25.84 -18.05 -23.14
CA LEU A 85 25.12 -17.64 -24.34
C LEU A 85 25.98 -16.76 -25.28
N GLY A 86 27.17 -16.35 -24.83
CA GLY A 86 28.01 -15.37 -25.52
C GLY A 86 27.62 -13.92 -25.21
N GLU A 87 28.34 -12.96 -25.77
CA GLU A 87 28.12 -11.52 -25.55
C GLU A 87 26.73 -11.05 -26.04
N THR A 88 26.24 -11.65 -27.12
CA THR A 88 24.89 -11.41 -27.65
C THR A 88 24.14 -12.71 -27.87
N PHE A 89 22.82 -12.66 -27.66
CA PHE A 89 21.92 -13.76 -28.03
C PHE A 89 20.83 -13.25 -28.97
N LYS A 90 20.40 -14.11 -29.89
CA LYS A 90 19.30 -13.81 -30.81
C LYS A 90 18.03 -14.48 -30.35
N LEU A 91 16.98 -13.68 -30.23
CA LEU A 91 15.62 -14.17 -30.04
C LEU A 91 14.79 -13.72 -31.25
N PHE A 92 14.42 -14.68 -32.10
CA PHE A 92 13.83 -14.42 -33.42
C PHE A 92 14.73 -13.53 -34.30
N LYS A 93 14.26 -12.32 -34.65
CA LYS A 93 14.98 -11.35 -35.50
C LYS A 93 15.72 -10.28 -34.70
N TRP A 94 15.72 -10.37 -33.37
CA TRP A 94 16.21 -9.34 -32.48
C TRP A 94 17.48 -9.84 -31.79
N GLU A 95 18.49 -8.98 -31.75
CA GLU A 95 19.78 -9.25 -31.10
C GLU A 95 19.85 -8.46 -29.79
N PHE A 96 20.16 -9.16 -28.70
CA PHE A 96 20.18 -8.61 -27.36
C PHE A 96 21.57 -8.77 -26.77
N ASN A 97 22.04 -7.75 -26.03
CA ASN A 97 23.21 -7.88 -25.18
C ASN A 97 22.86 -8.80 -23.99
N THR A 98 23.60 -9.89 -23.85
CA THR A 98 23.34 -10.92 -22.84
C THR A 98 23.55 -10.36 -21.43
N ALA A 99 24.68 -9.69 -21.18
CA ALA A 99 25.01 -9.14 -19.87
C ALA A 99 23.95 -8.13 -19.42
N ASP A 100 23.61 -7.18 -20.28
CA ASP A 100 22.66 -6.11 -19.96
C ASP A 100 21.26 -6.65 -19.74
N THR A 101 20.80 -7.57 -20.60
CA THR A 101 19.42 -8.09 -20.52
C THR A 101 19.23 -8.91 -19.26
N PHE A 102 20.08 -9.90 -19.04
CA PHE A 102 19.97 -10.75 -17.85
C PHE A 102 20.32 -9.98 -16.59
N GLY A 103 21.37 -9.15 -16.60
CA GLY A 103 21.73 -8.27 -15.49
C GLY A 103 20.59 -7.35 -15.06
N THR A 104 19.89 -6.73 -16.03
CA THR A 104 18.72 -5.88 -15.75
C THR A 104 17.58 -6.68 -15.11
N TRP A 105 17.18 -7.81 -15.71
CA TRP A 105 16.03 -8.58 -15.20
C TRP A 105 16.31 -9.29 -13.88
N GLU A 106 17.53 -9.80 -13.68
CA GLU A 106 17.98 -10.35 -12.39
C GLU A 106 17.94 -9.27 -11.30
N ASN A 107 18.38 -8.04 -11.63
CA ASN A 107 18.25 -6.90 -10.73
C ASN A 107 16.80 -6.52 -10.44
N VAL A 108 15.92 -6.51 -11.45
CA VAL A 108 14.49 -6.26 -11.26
C VAL A 108 13.91 -7.28 -10.28
N LEU A 109 14.22 -8.56 -10.44
CA LEU A 109 13.74 -9.62 -9.54
C LEU A 109 14.28 -9.44 -8.12
N LEU A 110 15.57 -9.17 -7.96
CA LEU A 110 16.19 -8.94 -6.66
C LEU A 110 15.56 -7.74 -5.94
N VAL A 111 15.42 -6.61 -6.63
CA VAL A 111 14.79 -5.39 -6.07
C VAL A 111 13.31 -5.65 -5.79
N THR A 112 12.61 -6.41 -6.63
CA THR A 112 11.21 -6.82 -6.36
C THR A 112 11.10 -7.55 -5.03
N VAL A 113 12.00 -8.51 -4.76
CA VAL A 113 12.00 -9.25 -3.50
C VAL A 113 12.28 -8.31 -2.31
N LYS A 114 13.23 -7.38 -2.42
CA LYS A 114 13.54 -6.40 -1.36
C LYS A 114 12.35 -5.49 -1.06
N VAL A 115 11.73 -4.92 -2.11
CA VAL A 115 10.56 -4.05 -2.01
C VAL A 115 9.36 -4.81 -1.46
N PHE A 116 9.11 -6.03 -1.95
CA PHE A 116 8.04 -6.88 -1.45
C PHE A 116 8.24 -7.24 0.02
N ALA A 117 9.45 -7.64 0.42
CA ALA A 117 9.76 -7.94 1.82
C ALA A 117 9.53 -6.72 2.73
N HIS A 118 9.89 -5.52 2.26
CA HIS A 118 9.62 -4.27 3.00
C HIS A 118 8.13 -4.06 3.22
N HIS A 119 7.33 -4.12 2.16
CA HIS A 119 5.88 -3.91 2.31
C HIS A 119 5.18 -5.06 3.03
N LEU A 120 5.66 -6.30 2.88
CA LEU A 120 5.16 -7.46 3.61
C LEU A 120 5.41 -7.27 5.11
N LEU A 121 6.60 -6.81 5.51
CA LEU A 121 6.90 -6.52 6.91
C LEU A 121 5.94 -5.45 7.47
N ILE A 122 5.69 -4.38 6.70
CA ILE A 122 4.71 -3.35 7.07
C ILE A 122 3.31 -3.96 7.24
N VAL A 123 2.86 -4.79 6.30
CA VAL A 123 1.56 -5.48 6.38
C VAL A 123 1.48 -6.34 7.63
N LEU A 124 2.51 -7.13 7.93
CA LEU A 124 2.52 -8.01 9.09
C LEU A 124 2.41 -7.22 10.40
N LEU A 125 3.19 -6.15 10.54
CA LEU A 125 3.28 -5.37 11.78
C LEU A 125 2.14 -4.37 11.96
N PHE A 126 1.77 -3.65 10.91
CA PHE A 126 0.87 -2.50 11.02
C PHE A 126 -0.54 -2.77 10.50
N ILE A 127 -0.74 -3.80 9.68
CA ILE A 127 -2.08 -4.20 9.24
C ILE A 127 -2.54 -5.42 10.01
N LEU A 128 -1.87 -6.56 9.85
CA LEU A 128 -2.31 -7.82 10.44
C LEU A 128 -2.25 -7.79 11.96
N PHE A 129 -1.11 -7.40 12.53
CA PHE A 129 -0.95 -7.34 13.98
C PHE A 129 -1.82 -6.25 14.62
N LEU A 130 -1.94 -5.05 14.03
CA LEU A 130 -2.81 -4.01 14.59
C LEU A 130 -4.31 -4.31 14.40
N ASN A 131 -4.72 -5.09 13.40
CA ASN A 131 -6.12 -5.54 13.27
C ASN A 131 -6.58 -6.42 14.44
N ARG A 132 -5.62 -6.97 15.20
CA ARG A 132 -5.88 -7.75 16.42
C ARG A 132 -6.47 -6.91 17.54
N PHE A 133 -6.39 -5.58 17.46
CA PHE A 133 -6.83 -4.67 18.51
C PHE A 133 -7.95 -3.76 17.97
N LYS A 134 -9.07 -3.69 18.69
CA LYS A 134 -10.21 -2.84 18.34
C LYS A 134 -10.60 -1.88 19.47
N VAL A 135 -10.99 -0.68 19.08
CA VAL A 135 -11.67 0.30 19.94
C VAL A 135 -13.04 0.57 19.32
N GLY A 136 -14.10 0.08 19.95
CA GLY A 136 -15.45 0.08 19.37
C GLY A 136 -15.46 -0.68 18.03
N ARG A 137 -15.79 0.01 16.94
CA ARG A 137 -15.80 -0.55 15.56
C ARG A 137 -14.48 -0.34 14.80
N PHE A 138 -13.54 0.44 15.35
CA PHE A 138 -12.29 0.79 14.68
C PHE A 138 -11.18 -0.18 15.07
N THR A 139 -10.48 -0.74 14.08
CA THR A 139 -9.24 -1.48 14.33
C THR A 139 -8.05 -0.53 14.43
N LEU A 140 -7.01 -0.88 15.19
CA LEU A 140 -5.77 -0.10 15.23
C LEU A 140 -5.10 -0.04 13.85
N ALA A 141 -5.28 -1.07 13.02
CA ALA A 141 -4.79 -1.05 11.64
C ALA A 141 -5.54 -0.05 10.75
N LEU A 142 -6.83 0.23 11.01
CA LEU A 142 -7.55 1.28 10.30
C LEU A 142 -6.97 2.66 10.64
N PHE A 143 -6.61 2.91 11.91
CA PHE A 143 -5.89 4.14 12.28
C PHE A 143 -4.55 4.25 11.57
N TYR A 144 -3.78 3.17 11.54
CA TYR A 144 -2.54 3.12 10.78
C TYR A 144 -2.76 3.42 9.29
N PHE A 145 -3.74 2.78 8.65
CA PHE A 145 -4.03 2.98 7.23
C PHE A 145 -4.39 4.44 6.91
N LEU A 146 -5.20 5.08 7.76
CA LEU A 146 -5.54 6.50 7.60
C LEU A 146 -4.31 7.40 7.80
N PHE A 147 -3.49 7.13 8.81
CA PHE A 147 -2.25 7.86 9.06
C PHE A 147 -1.27 7.70 7.90
N TYR A 148 -1.04 6.47 7.43
CA TYR A 148 -0.26 6.16 6.24
C TYR A 148 -0.76 6.93 5.02
N THR A 149 -2.09 6.97 4.81
CA THR A 149 -2.71 7.71 3.70
C THR A 149 -2.42 9.20 3.76
N VAL A 150 -2.48 9.82 4.95
CA VAL A 150 -2.10 11.23 5.14
C VAL A 150 -0.62 11.44 4.81
N LEU A 151 0.27 10.60 5.35
CA LEU A 151 1.70 10.70 5.12
C LEU A 151 2.05 10.54 3.64
N THR A 152 1.47 9.55 2.96
CA THR A 152 1.66 9.37 1.51
C THR A 152 1.13 10.56 0.73
N GLY A 153 -0.04 11.11 1.09
CA GLY A 153 -0.57 12.34 0.49
C GLY A 153 0.42 13.50 0.60
N LEU A 154 0.98 13.73 1.79
CA LEU A 154 1.98 14.77 2.01
C LEU A 154 3.28 14.54 1.22
N VAL A 155 3.78 13.30 1.15
CA VAL A 155 4.98 12.94 0.35
C VAL A 155 4.75 13.23 -1.12
N VAL A 156 3.57 12.87 -1.64
CA VAL A 156 3.21 13.12 -3.04
C VAL A 156 3.00 14.62 -3.28
N GLY A 157 2.35 15.33 -2.36
CA GLY A 157 2.08 16.77 -2.46
C GLY A 157 3.34 17.61 -2.45
N THR A 158 4.33 17.22 -1.63
CA THR A 158 5.64 17.86 -1.56
C THR A 158 6.60 17.44 -2.67
N ASN A 159 6.18 16.56 -3.60
CA ASN A 159 7.05 15.99 -4.62
C ASN A 159 8.33 15.34 -4.03
N SER A 160 8.22 14.75 -2.83
CA SER A 160 9.37 14.23 -2.07
C SER A 160 9.88 12.88 -2.58
N TYR A 161 9.14 12.23 -3.47
CA TYR A 161 9.55 11.00 -4.15
C TYR A 161 9.33 11.09 -5.67
N PRO A 162 10.11 11.93 -6.39
CA PRO A 162 10.04 12.00 -7.83
C PRO A 162 10.90 10.89 -8.44
N TYR A 163 10.28 9.93 -9.15
CA TYR A 163 11.00 9.08 -10.12
C TYR A 163 11.17 9.88 -11.43
N PRO A 164 12.25 9.69 -12.22
CA PRO A 164 12.79 10.76 -13.04
C PRO A 164 11.76 11.38 -13.96
N ALA A 165 11.81 12.70 -14.03
CA ALA A 165 10.84 13.54 -14.69
C ALA A 165 10.84 13.30 -16.21
N GLN A 166 9.96 12.41 -16.67
CA GLN A 166 9.49 12.46 -18.06
C GLN A 166 8.27 13.39 -18.11
N GLY A 167 8.47 14.71 -17.93
CA GLY A 167 7.40 15.73 -18.02
C GLY A 167 7.31 16.71 -16.84
N LEU A 168 6.12 17.30 -16.65
CA LEU A 168 5.79 18.35 -15.67
C LEU A 168 6.42 18.10 -14.29
N VAL A 169 7.48 18.84 -13.99
CA VAL A 169 8.39 18.66 -12.84
C VAL A 169 7.66 18.60 -11.49
N ARG A 170 6.55 19.36 -11.33
CA ARG A 170 5.78 19.44 -10.08
C ARG A 170 4.79 18.30 -9.82
N LEU A 171 4.48 17.48 -10.83
CA LEU A 171 3.54 16.35 -10.69
C LEU A 171 4.25 14.99 -10.69
N GLY A 172 5.58 14.97 -10.65
CA GLY A 172 6.38 13.75 -10.74
C GLY A 172 5.95 12.68 -9.72
N ALA A 173 5.91 13.03 -8.43
CA ALA A 173 5.49 12.10 -7.38
C ALA A 173 4.03 11.63 -7.51
N LEU A 174 3.14 12.44 -8.10
CA LEU A 174 1.74 12.04 -8.35
C LEU A 174 1.68 10.96 -9.45
N VAL A 175 2.46 11.12 -10.52
CA VAL A 175 2.59 10.10 -11.57
C VAL A 175 3.20 8.82 -10.98
N THR A 176 4.22 8.94 -10.14
CA THR A 176 4.83 7.79 -9.45
C THR A 176 3.82 7.07 -8.54
N PHE A 177 3.02 7.83 -7.78
CA PHE A 177 1.94 7.27 -6.98
C PHE A 177 0.91 6.53 -7.85
N LEU A 178 0.48 7.11 -8.98
CA LEU A 178 -0.47 6.45 -9.88
C LEU A 178 0.12 5.17 -10.54
N ARG A 179 1.43 5.14 -10.78
CA ARG A 179 2.11 3.98 -11.41
C ARG A 179 2.21 2.77 -10.49
N PHE A 180 2.50 2.97 -9.20
CA PHE A 180 2.61 1.83 -8.26
C PHE A 180 2.15 2.15 -6.83
N GLY A 181 2.28 3.38 -6.34
CA GLY A 181 1.92 3.74 -4.96
C GLY A 181 0.44 3.50 -4.64
N VAL A 182 -0.46 3.78 -5.59
CA VAL A 182 -1.89 3.50 -5.48
C VAL A 182 -2.18 2.00 -5.37
N TRP A 183 -1.35 1.15 -5.97
CA TRP A 183 -1.49 -0.31 -5.92
C TRP A 183 -1.03 -0.85 -4.56
N VAL A 184 0.04 -0.30 -3.98
CA VAL A 184 0.45 -0.60 -2.59
C VAL A 184 -0.63 -0.17 -1.61
N TRP A 185 -1.10 1.07 -1.74
CA TRP A 185 -2.16 1.62 -0.89
C TRP A 185 -3.47 0.82 -1.03
N PHE A 186 -3.84 0.43 -2.25
CA PHE A 186 -5.00 -0.43 -2.51
C PHE A 186 -4.84 -1.82 -1.86
N SER A 187 -3.67 -2.44 -2.02
CA SER A 187 -3.33 -3.71 -1.37
C SER A 187 -3.53 -3.64 0.14
N TYR A 188 -3.06 -2.56 0.79
CA TYR A 188 -3.23 -2.35 2.22
C TYR A 188 -4.71 -2.28 2.62
N ALA A 189 -5.53 -1.59 1.82
CA ALA A 189 -6.97 -1.52 2.06
C ALA A 189 -7.64 -2.90 1.96
N LEU A 190 -7.27 -3.73 0.98
CA LEU A 190 -7.78 -5.10 0.81
C LEU A 190 -7.40 -6.00 1.99
N LEU A 191 -6.12 -5.97 2.39
CA LEU A 191 -5.61 -6.76 3.51
C LEU A 191 -6.23 -6.34 4.85
N LEU A 192 -6.41 -5.03 5.05
CA LEU A 192 -7.12 -4.47 6.20
C LEU A 192 -8.59 -4.94 6.24
N ALA A 193 -9.30 -4.86 5.11
CA ALA A 193 -10.72 -5.19 5.03
C ALA A 193 -10.99 -6.68 5.24
N SER A 194 -10.15 -7.54 4.65
CA SER A 194 -10.28 -8.99 4.74
C SER A 194 -9.91 -9.57 6.11
N THR A 195 -9.15 -8.84 6.93
CA THR A 195 -8.67 -9.32 8.24
C THR A 195 -9.23 -8.55 9.43
N VAL A 196 -10.19 -7.66 9.19
CA VAL A 196 -10.82 -6.83 10.22
C VAL A 196 -11.46 -7.65 11.35
N ASP A 197 -12.00 -8.83 11.08
CA ASP A 197 -12.65 -9.68 12.08
C ASP A 197 -11.67 -10.61 12.81
N TRP A 198 -10.38 -10.54 12.48
CA TRP A 198 -9.32 -11.24 13.17
C TRP A 198 -8.88 -10.49 14.44
N THR A 199 -9.83 -10.26 15.34
CA THR A 199 -9.64 -9.49 16.57
C THR A 199 -9.27 -10.38 17.76
N TRP A 200 -8.34 -9.90 18.58
CA TRP A 200 -7.95 -10.50 19.85
C TRP A 200 -8.54 -9.78 21.04
N LEU A 201 -8.27 -8.47 21.12
CA LEU A 201 -8.65 -7.61 22.22
C LEU A 201 -9.51 -6.46 21.69
N GLN A 202 -10.57 -6.15 22.43
CA GLN A 202 -11.48 -5.07 22.10
C GLN A 202 -11.88 -4.30 23.36
N THR A 203 -11.84 -2.97 23.30
CA THR A 203 -12.47 -2.10 24.29
C THR A 203 -13.67 -1.38 23.67
N SER A 204 -14.60 -0.90 24.51
CA SER A 204 -15.82 -0.23 24.07
C SER A 204 -15.58 1.21 23.58
N SER A 205 -14.59 1.90 24.17
CA SER A 205 -14.31 3.32 23.97
C SER A 205 -12.82 3.62 24.16
N PHE A 206 -12.34 4.74 23.61
CA PHE A 206 -10.99 5.26 23.86
C PHE A 206 -10.76 5.70 25.31
N THR A 207 -11.84 6.03 26.02
CA THR A 207 -11.80 6.44 27.43
C THR A 207 -11.93 5.26 28.39
N ASP A 208 -12.23 4.07 27.86
CA ASP A 208 -12.43 2.85 28.64
C ASP A 208 -11.18 1.98 28.57
N SER A 209 -10.56 1.76 29.73
CA SER A 209 -9.36 0.92 29.87
C SER A 209 -9.67 -0.58 29.95
N SER A 210 -10.95 -0.98 29.91
CA SER A 210 -11.36 -2.38 30.03
C SER A 210 -11.25 -3.16 28.71
N TRP A 211 -10.04 -3.61 28.38
CA TRP A 211 -9.81 -4.51 27.26
C TRP A 211 -10.44 -5.89 27.51
N LYS A 212 -11.37 -6.28 26.64
CA LYS A 212 -12.01 -7.59 26.65
C LYS A 212 -11.39 -8.50 25.61
N ARG A 213 -11.13 -9.75 25.99
CA ARG A 213 -10.64 -10.78 25.09
C ARG A 213 -11.79 -11.37 24.28
N VAL A 214 -11.78 -11.14 22.97
CA VAL A 214 -12.80 -11.63 22.02
C VAL A 214 -12.28 -12.85 21.24
N GLY A 215 -10.96 -12.99 21.12
CA GLY A 215 -10.31 -14.07 20.39
C GLY A 215 -9.10 -14.70 21.10
N ARG A 216 -8.33 -15.51 20.36
CA ARG A 216 -7.08 -16.14 20.84
C ARG A 216 -5.88 -15.46 20.21
N PHE A 217 -4.79 -15.25 20.97
CA PHE A 217 -3.56 -14.62 20.46
C PHE A 217 -2.99 -15.37 19.25
N TRP A 218 -2.75 -16.67 19.41
CA TRP A 218 -2.27 -17.56 18.36
C TRP A 218 -3.44 -18.20 17.59
N SER A 219 -4.14 -17.41 16.77
CA SER A 219 -5.18 -17.90 15.87
C SER A 219 -4.88 -17.52 14.43
N LYS A 220 -5.28 -18.35 13.47
CA LYS A 220 -5.28 -17.97 12.06
C LYS A 220 -6.42 -16.96 11.78
N PRO A 221 -6.27 -16.06 10.79
CA PRO A 221 -7.37 -15.22 10.37
C PRO A 221 -8.52 -16.09 9.88
N LEU A 222 -9.74 -15.72 10.24
CA LEU A 222 -10.95 -16.43 9.81
C LEU A 222 -11.29 -15.99 8.38
N LEU A 223 -10.57 -16.54 7.40
CA LEU A 223 -10.75 -16.24 5.99
C LEU A 223 -11.69 -17.27 5.36
N SER A 224 -12.95 -16.89 5.17
CA SER A 224 -13.98 -17.70 4.49
C SER A 224 -14.64 -16.91 3.35
N GLY A 225 -14.97 -17.59 2.25
CA GLY A 225 -15.61 -16.98 1.07
C GLY A 225 -14.86 -15.75 0.57
N ASP A 226 -15.59 -14.67 0.33
CA ASP A 226 -15.12 -13.39 -0.19
C ASP A 226 -13.92 -12.80 0.58
N MET A 227 -13.85 -13.02 1.90
CA MET A 227 -12.72 -12.54 2.72
C MET A 227 -11.39 -13.16 2.27
N LYS A 228 -11.41 -14.44 1.90
CA LYS A 228 -10.23 -15.15 1.44
C LYS A 228 -9.78 -14.63 0.07
N GLU A 229 -10.73 -14.36 -0.83
CA GLU A 229 -10.46 -13.82 -2.15
C GLU A 229 -9.83 -12.43 -2.05
N VAL A 230 -10.46 -11.53 -1.28
CA VAL A 230 -9.94 -10.17 -1.05
C VAL A 230 -8.56 -10.20 -0.40
N PHE A 231 -8.31 -11.13 0.53
CA PHE A 231 -6.98 -11.30 1.13
C PHE A 231 -5.93 -11.70 0.09
N ILE A 232 -6.23 -12.69 -0.76
CA ILE A 232 -5.33 -13.15 -1.83
C ILE A 232 -5.08 -12.02 -2.83
N PHE A 233 -6.12 -11.30 -3.26
CA PHE A 233 -5.95 -10.14 -4.13
C PHE A 233 -5.08 -9.08 -3.48
N GLY A 234 -5.26 -8.81 -2.18
CA GLY A 234 -4.38 -7.94 -1.42
C GLY A 234 -2.90 -8.32 -1.57
N LEU A 235 -2.54 -9.59 -1.38
CA LEU A 235 -1.17 -10.07 -1.55
C LEU A 235 -0.68 -10.01 -3.00
N LEU A 236 -1.53 -10.31 -3.98
CA LEU A 236 -1.17 -10.23 -5.40
C LEU A 236 -0.91 -8.78 -5.83
N PHE A 237 -1.76 -7.83 -5.42
CA PHE A 237 -1.52 -6.41 -5.67
C PHE A 237 -0.24 -5.91 -4.98
N LEU A 238 0.10 -6.45 -3.80
CA LEU A 238 1.37 -6.15 -3.13
C LEU A 238 2.57 -6.62 -3.96
N LEU A 239 2.50 -7.82 -4.53
CA LEU A 239 3.55 -8.37 -5.37
C LEU A 239 3.69 -7.59 -6.68
N VAL A 240 2.57 -7.34 -7.37
CA VAL A 240 2.56 -6.61 -8.65
C VAL A 240 3.06 -5.18 -8.47
N SER A 241 2.64 -4.50 -7.40
CA SER A 241 3.14 -3.15 -7.10
C SER A 241 4.63 -3.13 -6.79
N SER A 242 5.13 -4.12 -6.04
CA SER A 242 6.56 -4.27 -5.76
C SER A 242 7.38 -4.49 -7.03
N PHE A 243 6.86 -5.28 -7.97
CA PHE A 243 7.49 -5.49 -9.27
C PHE A 243 7.48 -4.22 -10.15
N ALA A 244 6.35 -3.50 -10.17
CA ALA A 244 6.23 -2.24 -10.90
C ALA A 244 7.21 -1.19 -10.36
N GLU A 245 7.33 -1.09 -9.03
CA GLU A 245 8.31 -0.22 -8.40
C GLU A 245 9.75 -0.65 -8.71
N ALA A 246 10.07 -1.94 -8.59
CA ALA A 246 11.41 -2.47 -8.87
C ALA A 246 11.84 -2.22 -10.33
N ARG A 247 10.91 -2.38 -11.29
CA ARG A 247 11.17 -2.02 -12.68
C ARG A 247 11.48 -0.54 -12.83
N LEU A 248 10.72 0.33 -12.16
CA LEU A 248 11.04 1.75 -12.20
C LEU A 248 12.44 2.00 -11.62
N ILE A 249 12.75 1.38 -10.49
CA ILE A 249 14.05 1.51 -9.84
C ILE A 249 15.21 1.09 -10.73
N VAL A 250 15.13 -0.08 -11.35
CA VAL A 250 16.26 -0.62 -12.10
C VAL A 250 16.41 0.05 -13.46
N PHE A 251 15.31 0.37 -14.15
CA PHE A 251 15.35 0.98 -15.48
C PHE A 251 15.59 2.50 -15.45
N TYR A 252 15.23 3.18 -14.36
CA TYR A 252 15.25 4.65 -14.31
C TYR A 252 16.03 5.22 -13.12
N GLY A 253 16.21 4.46 -12.04
CA GLY A 253 17.27 4.73 -11.09
C GLY A 253 18.55 4.13 -11.66
N HIS A 254 19.65 4.88 -11.68
CA HIS A 254 20.94 4.25 -11.87
C HIS A 254 21.12 3.26 -10.70
N HIS A 255 20.86 1.97 -10.95
CA HIS A 255 20.95 0.86 -9.99
C HIS A 255 22.36 0.67 -9.39
N LEU A 256 23.28 1.59 -9.70
CA LEU A 256 24.72 1.61 -9.46
C LEU A 256 25.18 2.81 -8.60
N PHE A 257 24.33 3.80 -8.27
CA PHE A 257 24.71 4.96 -7.45
C PHE A 257 23.87 5.08 -6.17
#